data_AF-A0RYA2-F1
#
_entry.id   AF-A0RYA2-F1
#
_cell.length_a   1.000
_cell.length_b   1.000
_cell.length_c   1.000
_cell.angle_alpha   90.00
_cell.angle_beta   90.00
_cell.angle_gamma   90.00
#
_symmetry.space_group_name_H-M   'P 1'
#
loop_
_entity.id
_entity.type
_entity.pdbx_description
1 polymer ?
#
loop_
_entity_poly.entity_id
_entity_poly.type
_entity_poly.pdbx_seq_one_letter_code
_entity_poly.pdbx_strand_id
1 'polypeptide(L)'
;MAFRAGLALKDMEFVQFHPTGILPSGILITEGARGEGGYLLNNKGERFMKKYAPGKMELAPRDIVSRSIMTEINEGRGFKHETGVDCMKLDLRHIGDEKIKEKLGGIREISIKFSGADPSQEVLDIRPVCHYMMGGIHSDIDGRTELQGVWTAGEAACNSTHGSNRLGANSTSECIVWGKITGELAAEYITGGVPVPQFPYHMVAAEEKRIYDGIFRGNGNVNPYEIRQELTEVMNEKAHVYRDGAGLADGLRRIRQLRDSAWRHTDDRAKEYNTNYINVMEVDSMFRVAEVVLVGAINRRESRGSHARTDYPKRDDVNFLHHTLAYHDPREPLMKTHPVTITRYKPVERKY
;
A
#
# COMPACT_ATOMS: atom_id res chain seq x y z
N MET A 1 14.37 5.82 -3.50
CA MET A 1 15.60 6.66 -3.39
C MET A 1 16.08 6.79 -1.95
N ALA A 2 15.29 7.34 -1.03
CA ALA A 2 15.66 7.50 0.39
C ALA A 2 16.29 6.25 1.02
N PHE A 3 15.66 5.08 0.83
CA PHE A 3 16.19 3.80 1.30
C PHE A 3 17.62 3.51 0.82
N ARG A 4 17.91 3.67 -0.48
CA ARG A 4 19.26 3.51 -1.07
C ARG A 4 20.27 4.52 -0.49
N ALA A 5 19.80 5.70 -0.11
CA ALA A 5 20.62 6.75 0.50
C ALA A 5 20.90 6.50 1.99
N GLY A 6 20.41 5.38 2.56
CA GLY A 6 20.65 4.98 3.94
C GLY A 6 19.58 5.41 4.94
N LEU A 7 18.52 6.10 4.50
CA LEU A 7 17.38 6.43 5.36
C LEU A 7 16.52 5.19 5.64
N ALA A 8 16.07 5.05 6.89
CA ALA A 8 15.17 3.98 7.26
C ALA A 8 13.79 4.10 6.59
N LEU A 9 13.22 2.97 6.19
CA LEU A 9 11.78 2.85 5.95
C LEU A 9 11.12 2.25 7.19
N LYS A 10 10.09 2.91 7.72
CA LYS A 10 9.36 2.52 8.92
C LYS A 10 8.03 1.85 8.55
N ASP A 11 7.69 0.76 9.24
CA ASP A 11 6.36 0.13 9.26
C ASP A 11 5.80 -0.27 7.87
N MET A 12 6.67 -0.61 6.93
CA MET A 12 6.29 -0.92 5.54
C MET A 12 5.34 -2.11 5.41
N GLU A 13 5.31 -3.02 6.39
CA GLU A 13 4.38 -4.15 6.41
C GLU A 13 2.91 -3.74 6.64
N PHE A 14 2.66 -2.52 7.15
CA PHE A 14 1.32 -1.97 7.33
C PHE A 14 0.84 -1.33 6.03
N VAL A 15 0.15 -2.14 5.22
CA VAL A 15 -0.48 -1.75 3.95
C VAL A 15 -1.98 -1.88 4.09
N GLN A 16 -2.73 -0.78 3.93
CA GLN A 16 -4.18 -0.79 4.03
C GLN A 16 -4.81 -1.14 2.67
N PHE A 17 -5.82 -2.01 2.75
CA PHE A 17 -6.67 -2.39 1.63
C PHE A 17 -8.03 -1.71 1.76
N HIS A 18 -8.56 -1.23 0.64
CA HIS A 18 -9.89 -0.68 0.56
C HIS A 18 -10.88 -1.75 0.09
N PRO A 19 -12.01 -1.99 0.77
CA PRO A 19 -12.86 -3.15 0.52
C PRO A 19 -13.60 -3.14 -0.83
N THR A 20 -13.87 -1.96 -1.38
CA THR A 20 -14.78 -1.77 -2.52
C THR A 20 -14.05 -1.26 -3.76
N GLY A 21 -12.98 -1.95 -4.19
CA GLY A 21 -12.40 -1.75 -5.52
C GLY A 21 -13.25 -2.46 -6.56
N ILE A 22 -13.70 -1.74 -7.60
CA ILE A 22 -14.55 -2.30 -8.66
C ILE A 22 -13.73 -3.16 -9.61
N LEU A 23 -14.25 -4.33 -9.99
CA LEU A 23 -13.60 -5.15 -11.01
C LEU A 23 -13.97 -4.68 -12.44
N PRO A 24 -13.08 -4.90 -13.43
CA PRO A 24 -11.73 -5.45 -13.30
C PRO A 24 -10.65 -4.41 -12.94
N SER A 25 -10.98 -3.12 -12.99
CA SER A 25 -10.00 -2.02 -12.95
C SER A 25 -9.34 -1.80 -11.58
N GLY A 26 -9.98 -2.23 -10.50
CA GLY A 26 -9.61 -1.90 -9.12
C GLY A 26 -9.96 -0.46 -8.73
N ILE A 27 -10.64 0.31 -9.59
CA ILE A 27 -11.02 1.70 -9.30
C ILE A 27 -11.91 1.74 -8.06
N LEU A 28 -11.63 2.70 -7.20
CA LEU A 28 -12.24 2.77 -5.89
C LEU A 28 -13.70 3.27 -5.96
N ILE A 29 -14.62 2.48 -5.42
CA ILE A 29 -15.96 2.97 -5.07
C ILE A 29 -15.90 3.59 -3.69
N THR A 30 -16.18 4.89 -3.57
CA THR A 30 -16.02 5.65 -2.31
C THR A 30 -16.67 4.95 -1.12
N GLU A 31 -16.04 5.08 0.05
CA GLU A 31 -16.61 4.67 1.33
C GLU A 31 -17.98 5.33 1.59
N GLY A 32 -18.23 6.51 1.01
CA GLY A 32 -19.54 7.15 1.02
C GLY A 32 -20.66 6.28 0.43
N ALA A 33 -20.38 5.36 -0.50
CA ALA A 33 -21.39 4.44 -1.02
C ALA A 33 -21.92 3.48 0.07
N ARG A 34 -21.03 2.97 0.94
CA ARG A 34 -21.42 2.21 2.13
C ARG A 34 -22.09 3.12 3.17
N GLY A 35 -21.56 4.33 3.35
CA GLY A 35 -22.12 5.40 4.20
C GLY A 35 -23.57 5.74 3.88
N GLU A 36 -23.94 5.76 2.60
CA GLU A 36 -25.29 6.08 2.11
C GLU A 36 -26.25 4.88 2.12
N GLY A 37 -25.79 3.71 2.59
CA GLY A 37 -26.62 2.53 2.81
C GLY A 37 -26.21 1.28 2.02
N GLY A 38 -25.16 1.33 1.20
CA GLY A 38 -24.79 0.22 0.32
C GLY A 38 -24.61 -1.12 1.03
N TYR A 39 -25.16 -2.19 0.45
CA TYR A 39 -25.10 -3.54 1.02
C TYR A 39 -23.96 -4.35 0.40
N LEU A 40 -23.26 -5.11 1.24
CA LEU A 40 -22.31 -6.12 0.78
C LEU A 40 -22.96 -7.49 0.77
N LEU A 41 -23.01 -8.13 -0.40
CA LEU A 41 -23.70 -9.40 -0.63
C LEU A 41 -22.72 -10.51 -1.04
N ASN A 42 -22.99 -11.72 -0.56
CA ASN A 42 -22.30 -12.95 -0.97
C ASN A 42 -23.14 -13.74 -2.00
N ASN A 43 -22.62 -14.86 -2.49
CA ASN A 43 -23.28 -15.69 -3.52
C ASN A 43 -24.58 -16.38 -3.06
N LYS A 44 -24.93 -16.28 -1.78
CA LYS A 44 -26.21 -16.74 -1.21
C LYS A 44 -27.26 -15.63 -1.12
N GLY A 45 -26.93 -14.41 -1.56
CA GLY A 45 -27.79 -13.24 -1.42
C GLY A 45 -27.83 -12.67 0.00
N GLU A 46 -26.91 -13.09 0.87
CA GLU A 46 -26.89 -12.66 2.28
C GLU A 46 -26.12 -11.36 2.42
N ARG A 47 -26.66 -10.43 3.23
CA ARG A 47 -25.92 -9.26 3.72
C ARG A 47 -24.93 -9.70 4.81
N PHE A 48 -23.78 -10.22 4.38
CA PHE A 48 -22.88 -11.02 5.21
C PHE A 48 -22.23 -10.23 6.36
N MET A 49 -22.14 -8.89 6.27
CA MET A 49 -21.57 -8.07 7.34
C MET A 49 -22.31 -8.21 8.68
N LYS A 50 -23.57 -8.67 8.69
CA LYS A 50 -24.31 -9.03 9.92
C LYS A 50 -23.56 -10.05 10.78
N LYS A 51 -22.86 -10.99 10.13
CA LYS A 51 -22.09 -12.06 10.81
C LYS A 51 -20.83 -11.52 11.49
N TYR A 52 -20.19 -10.51 10.89
CA TYR A 52 -18.86 -10.06 11.28
C TYR A 52 -18.85 -8.79 12.14
N ALA A 53 -19.82 -7.89 11.92
CA ALA A 53 -19.92 -6.63 12.64
C ALA A 53 -21.40 -6.22 12.83
N PRO A 54 -22.21 -6.97 13.60
CA PRO A 54 -23.65 -6.75 13.69
C PRO A 54 -24.06 -5.32 14.09
N GLY A 55 -23.25 -4.65 14.92
CA GLY A 55 -23.52 -3.27 15.35
C GLY A 55 -23.15 -2.18 14.33
N LYS A 56 -22.17 -2.43 13.46
CA LYS A 56 -21.65 -1.43 12.50
C LYS A 56 -21.91 -1.75 11.04
N MET A 57 -22.15 -3.01 10.71
CA MET A 57 -22.45 -3.47 9.37
C MET A 57 -21.36 -3.03 8.37
N GLU A 58 -21.71 -2.49 7.21
CA GLU A 58 -20.78 -1.98 6.19
C GLU A 58 -20.01 -0.73 6.63
N LEU A 59 -20.38 -0.12 7.77
CA LEU A 59 -19.65 1.00 8.40
C LEU A 59 -18.59 0.52 9.39
N ALA A 60 -18.34 -0.79 9.48
CA ALA A 60 -17.20 -1.31 10.20
C ALA A 60 -15.88 -0.79 9.58
N PRO A 61 -14.78 -0.75 10.35
CA PRO A 61 -13.48 -0.31 9.83
C PRO A 61 -13.01 -1.10 8.61
N ARG A 62 -12.25 -0.45 7.74
CA ARG A 62 -11.83 -0.99 6.43
C ARG A 62 -11.12 -2.33 6.53
N ASP A 63 -10.29 -2.53 7.55
CA ASP A 63 -9.60 -3.80 7.80
C ASP A 63 -10.58 -4.91 8.17
N ILE A 64 -11.67 -4.62 8.90
CA ILE A 64 -12.71 -5.60 9.22
C ILE A 64 -13.54 -5.94 7.99
N VAL A 65 -13.97 -4.94 7.22
CA VAL A 65 -14.76 -5.18 6.00
C VAL A 65 -13.94 -5.95 4.96
N SER A 66 -12.69 -5.55 4.71
CA SER A 66 -11.81 -6.25 3.77
C SER A 66 -11.52 -7.68 4.19
N ARG A 67 -11.28 -7.92 5.49
CA ARG A 67 -11.12 -9.27 6.04
C ARG A 67 -12.38 -10.11 5.92
N SER A 68 -13.54 -9.52 6.17
CA SER A 68 -14.84 -10.20 6.04
C SER A 68 -15.10 -10.63 4.60
N ILE A 69 -14.81 -9.75 3.62
CA ILE A 69 -14.90 -10.10 2.19
C ILE A 69 -13.96 -11.28 1.86
N MET A 70 -12.70 -11.20 2.28
CA MET A 70 -11.75 -12.27 2.01
C MET A 70 -12.13 -13.59 2.69
N THR A 71 -12.71 -13.54 3.90
CA THR A 71 -13.23 -14.73 4.59
C THR A 71 -14.41 -15.34 3.83
N GLU A 72 -15.37 -14.54 3.36
CA GLU A 72 -16.49 -15.04 2.53
C GLU A 72 -15.98 -15.72 1.25
N ILE A 73 -15.01 -15.10 0.56
CA ILE A 73 -14.39 -15.67 -0.65
C ILE A 73 -13.71 -17.01 -0.33
N ASN A 74 -12.85 -17.04 0.68
CA ASN A 74 -12.07 -18.23 1.05
C ASN A 74 -12.97 -19.39 1.53
N GLU A 75 -14.14 -19.10 2.09
CA GLU A 75 -15.13 -20.11 2.50
C GLU A 75 -16.12 -20.47 1.36
N GLY A 76 -15.80 -20.12 0.11
CA GLY A 76 -16.57 -20.51 -1.08
C GLY A 76 -17.89 -19.76 -1.26
N ARG A 77 -18.09 -18.64 -0.55
CA ARG A 77 -19.26 -17.76 -0.69
C ARG A 77 -19.04 -16.59 -1.65
N GLY A 78 -17.96 -16.68 -2.42
CA GLY A 78 -17.57 -15.81 -3.54
C GLY A 78 -18.46 -15.91 -4.78
N PHE A 79 -18.53 -14.83 -5.54
CA PHE A 79 -18.90 -14.88 -6.95
C PHE A 79 -17.62 -15.03 -7.79
N LYS A 80 -17.78 -15.54 -9.02
CA LYS A 80 -16.70 -15.59 -10.01
C LYS A 80 -16.89 -14.45 -11.01
N HIS A 81 -15.93 -13.54 -11.08
CA HIS A 81 -15.90 -12.51 -12.12
C HIS A 81 -15.41 -13.11 -13.46
N GLU A 82 -15.73 -12.47 -14.58
CA GLU A 82 -15.29 -12.89 -15.94
C GLU A 82 -13.76 -12.96 -16.10
N THR A 83 -13.02 -12.18 -15.31
CA THR A 83 -11.55 -12.23 -15.24
C THR A 83 -11.02 -13.46 -14.51
N GLY A 84 -11.88 -14.31 -13.95
CA GLY A 84 -11.51 -15.47 -13.16
C GLY A 84 -11.15 -15.17 -11.70
N VAL A 85 -11.21 -13.91 -11.25
CA VAL A 85 -10.97 -13.54 -9.85
C VAL A 85 -12.28 -13.64 -9.06
N ASP A 86 -12.20 -14.12 -7.82
CA ASP A 86 -13.37 -14.18 -6.95
C ASP A 86 -13.69 -12.81 -6.36
N CYS A 87 -14.98 -12.47 -6.27
CA CYS A 87 -15.47 -11.17 -5.84
C CYS A 87 -16.70 -11.26 -4.93
N MET A 88 -17.07 -10.13 -4.36
CA MET A 88 -18.36 -9.90 -3.68
C MET A 88 -19.18 -8.91 -4.51
N LYS A 89 -20.44 -8.69 -4.11
CA LYS A 89 -21.30 -7.67 -4.73
C LYS A 89 -21.53 -6.49 -3.79
N LEU A 90 -21.51 -5.28 -4.34
CA LEU A 90 -22.00 -4.06 -3.72
C LEU A 90 -23.35 -3.68 -4.34
N ASP A 91 -24.39 -3.61 -3.51
CA ASP A 91 -25.75 -3.27 -3.95
C ASP A 91 -26.16 -1.90 -3.45
N LEU A 92 -26.38 -0.98 -4.41
CA LEU A 92 -26.82 0.39 -4.17
C LEU A 92 -28.24 0.64 -4.68
N ARG A 93 -28.89 -0.32 -5.33
CA ARG A 93 -30.16 -0.13 -6.05
C ARG A 93 -31.27 0.40 -5.15
N HIS A 94 -31.30 -0.06 -3.90
CA HIS A 94 -32.28 0.35 -2.89
C HIS A 94 -32.14 1.83 -2.46
N ILE A 95 -31.02 2.49 -2.74
CA ILE A 95 -30.79 3.91 -2.43
C ILE A 95 -31.62 4.80 -3.36
N GLY A 96 -31.92 4.31 -4.57
CA GLY A 96 -32.71 5.00 -5.59
C GLY A 96 -31.87 5.90 -6.51
N ASP A 97 -32.31 6.00 -7.77
CA ASP A 97 -31.59 6.67 -8.85
C ASP A 97 -31.31 8.16 -8.57
N GLU A 98 -32.31 8.89 -8.06
CA GLU A 98 -32.18 10.32 -7.77
C GLU A 98 -31.12 10.61 -6.70
N LYS A 99 -31.14 9.84 -5.60
CA LYS A 99 -30.17 10.00 -4.52
C LYS A 99 -28.77 9.58 -4.95
N ILE A 100 -28.65 8.57 -5.82
CA ILE A 100 -27.36 8.17 -6.40
C ILE A 100 -26.82 9.29 -7.30
N LYS A 101 -27.64 9.94 -8.15
CA LYS A 101 -27.18 11.08 -8.96
C LYS A 101 -26.69 12.24 -8.10
N GLU A 102 -27.46 12.59 -7.07
CA GLU A 102 -27.18 13.73 -6.20
C GLU A 102 -25.92 13.52 -5.37
N LYS A 103 -25.79 12.36 -4.70
CA LYS A 103 -24.74 12.13 -3.70
C LYS A 103 -23.57 11.28 -4.19
N LEU A 104 -23.80 10.41 -5.17
CA LEU A 104 -22.85 9.41 -5.65
C LEU A 104 -22.63 9.54 -7.18
N GLY A 105 -22.91 10.70 -7.77
CA GLY A 105 -22.87 10.90 -9.23
C GLY A 105 -21.53 10.52 -9.86
N GLY A 106 -20.40 10.90 -9.24
CA GLY A 106 -19.07 10.50 -9.72
C GLY A 106 -18.83 8.99 -9.65
N ILE A 107 -19.39 8.32 -8.64
CA ILE A 107 -19.30 6.86 -8.51
C ILE A 107 -20.13 6.16 -9.58
N ARG A 108 -21.33 6.68 -9.88
CA ARG A 108 -22.16 6.19 -10.98
C ARG A 108 -21.43 6.31 -12.31
N GLU A 109 -20.84 7.47 -12.58
CA GLU A 109 -20.08 7.69 -13.81
C GLU A 109 -18.90 6.72 -13.94
N ILE A 110 -18.13 6.53 -12.86
CA ILE A 110 -17.02 5.57 -12.82
C ILE A 110 -17.52 4.14 -13.06
N SER A 111 -18.60 3.74 -12.42
CA SER A 111 -19.15 2.38 -12.55
C SER A 111 -19.58 2.11 -14.00
N ILE A 112 -20.33 3.03 -14.61
CA ILE A 112 -20.76 2.90 -16.00
C ILE A 112 -19.56 2.86 -16.95
N LYS A 113 -18.58 3.75 -16.77
CA LYS A 113 -17.41 3.84 -17.67
C LYS A 113 -16.46 2.65 -17.57
N PHE A 114 -16.25 2.12 -16.38
CA PHE A 114 -15.16 1.16 -16.13
C PHE A 114 -15.62 -0.26 -15.79
N SER A 115 -16.90 -0.47 -15.46
CA SER A 115 -17.50 -1.80 -15.31
C SER A 115 -18.75 -2.01 -16.15
N GLY A 116 -19.19 -1.00 -16.92
CA GLY A 116 -20.39 -1.10 -17.76
C GLY A 116 -21.71 -1.18 -16.99
N ALA A 117 -21.69 -1.01 -15.65
CA ALA A 117 -22.84 -1.26 -14.79
C ALA A 117 -23.34 0.05 -14.16
N ASP A 118 -24.64 0.29 -14.24
CA ASP A 118 -25.26 1.42 -13.53
C ASP A 118 -25.62 1.01 -12.09
N PRO A 119 -24.98 1.56 -11.05
CA PRO A 119 -25.24 1.18 -9.67
C PRO A 119 -26.66 1.45 -9.17
N SER A 120 -27.46 2.26 -9.90
CA SER A 120 -28.88 2.43 -9.56
C SER A 120 -29.76 1.27 -10.03
N GLN A 121 -29.30 0.49 -11.01
CA GLN A 121 -30.05 -0.61 -11.63
C GLN A 121 -29.40 -1.98 -11.38
N GLU A 122 -28.08 -2.01 -11.25
CA GLU A 122 -27.25 -3.21 -11.21
C GLU A 122 -26.37 -3.26 -9.96
N VAL A 123 -25.89 -4.46 -9.63
CA VAL A 123 -24.94 -4.67 -8.53
C VAL A 123 -23.51 -4.60 -9.06
N LEU A 124 -22.60 -4.00 -8.29
CA LEU A 124 -21.20 -3.86 -8.70
C LEU A 124 -20.36 -5.02 -8.18
N ASP A 125 -19.49 -5.56 -9.03
CA ASP A 125 -18.46 -6.52 -8.62
C ASP A 125 -17.32 -5.82 -7.90
N ILE A 126 -17.06 -6.24 -6.66
CA ILE A 126 -16.05 -5.62 -5.81
C ILE A 126 -15.08 -6.64 -5.22
N ARG A 127 -13.86 -6.18 -4.97
CA ARG A 127 -12.83 -6.90 -4.22
C ARG A 127 -11.96 -5.91 -3.45
N PRO A 128 -11.37 -6.31 -2.30
CA PRO A 128 -10.41 -5.47 -1.62
C PRO A 128 -9.17 -5.22 -2.49
N VAL A 129 -8.73 -3.96 -2.57
CA VAL A 129 -7.57 -3.53 -3.35
C VAL A 129 -6.58 -2.75 -2.47
N CYS A 130 -5.28 -2.83 -2.77
CA CYS A 130 -4.28 -2.00 -2.10
C CYS A 130 -4.63 -0.52 -2.25
N HIS A 131 -4.51 0.27 -1.18
CA HIS A 131 -5.04 1.63 -1.17
C HIS A 131 -4.15 2.67 -0.50
N TYR A 132 -3.52 2.35 0.62
CA TYR A 132 -2.70 3.31 1.35
C TYR A 132 -1.54 2.63 2.06
N MET A 133 -0.36 3.24 1.96
CA MET A 133 0.85 2.80 2.65
C MET A 133 0.99 3.56 3.97
N MET A 134 0.80 2.90 5.11
CA MET A 134 1.03 3.54 6.41
C MET A 134 2.52 3.68 6.72
N GLY A 135 3.31 2.73 6.23
CA GLY A 135 4.76 2.79 6.28
C GLY A 135 5.33 3.74 5.22
N GLY A 136 6.55 4.21 5.46
CA GLY A 136 7.20 5.21 4.63
C GLY A 136 8.58 5.58 5.17
N ILE A 137 9.14 6.69 4.72
CA ILE A 137 10.44 7.19 5.19
C ILE A 137 10.31 7.55 6.68
N HIS A 138 11.19 7.00 7.52
CA HIS A 138 11.18 7.29 8.94
C HIS A 138 11.43 8.79 9.20
N SER A 139 10.50 9.42 9.91
CA SER A 139 10.66 10.78 10.41
C SER A 139 10.13 10.95 11.82
N ASP A 140 10.49 12.07 12.44
CA ASP A 140 9.83 12.60 13.63
C ASP A 140 8.47 13.24 13.29
N ILE A 141 7.83 13.82 14.30
CA ILE A 141 6.50 14.46 14.19
C ILE A 141 6.53 15.73 13.31
N ASP A 142 7.70 16.33 13.13
CA ASP A 142 7.92 17.53 12.32
C ASP A 142 8.33 17.18 10.87
N GLY A 143 8.45 15.88 10.56
CA GLY A 143 8.87 15.38 9.26
C GLY A 143 10.38 15.38 9.05
N ARG A 144 11.21 15.65 10.07
CA ARG A 144 12.68 15.53 9.97
C ARG A 144 13.06 14.07 9.89
N THR A 145 13.94 13.72 8.95
CA THR A 145 14.52 12.39 8.86
C THR A 145 15.77 12.26 9.72
N GLU A 146 16.36 11.07 9.78
CA GLU A 146 17.65 10.84 10.43
C GLU A 146 18.81 11.58 9.74
N LEU A 147 18.63 11.97 8.47
CA LEU A 147 19.61 12.75 7.73
C LEU A 147 19.29 14.24 7.87
N GLN A 148 20.24 14.99 8.42
CA GLN A 148 20.13 16.44 8.55
C GLN A 148 19.90 17.10 7.19
N GLY A 149 18.99 18.07 7.13
CA GLY A 149 18.66 18.76 5.89
C GLY A 149 17.64 18.02 5.01
N VAL A 150 17.17 16.83 5.44
CA VAL A 150 16.18 16.06 4.71
C VAL A 150 14.91 15.89 5.53
N TRP A 151 13.81 16.28 4.91
CA TRP A 151 12.46 16.15 5.44
C TRP A 151 11.59 15.27 4.54
N THR A 152 10.51 14.74 5.09
CA THR A 152 9.48 13.98 4.39
C THR A 152 8.09 14.33 4.91
N ALA A 153 7.07 14.27 4.04
CA ALA A 153 5.68 14.57 4.37
C ALA A 153 4.72 13.74 3.48
N GLY A 154 3.46 13.66 3.92
CA GLY A 154 2.41 12.92 3.22
C GLY A 154 2.62 11.40 3.27
N GLU A 155 2.01 10.68 2.33
CA GLU A 155 2.05 9.20 2.29
C GLU A 155 3.46 8.61 2.08
N ALA A 156 4.41 9.40 1.59
CA ALA A 156 5.80 8.95 1.49
C ALA A 156 6.53 8.90 2.85
N ALA A 157 5.99 9.59 3.86
CA ALA A 157 6.55 9.69 5.20
C ALA A 157 5.94 8.67 6.15
N CYS A 158 6.64 8.39 7.23
CA CYS A 158 6.09 7.71 8.38
C CYS A 158 6.50 8.48 9.64
N ASN A 159 5.63 9.40 10.07
CA ASN A 159 5.72 10.13 11.34
C ASN A 159 4.96 9.41 12.49
N SER A 160 4.53 8.16 12.25
CA SER A 160 3.74 7.31 13.16
C SER A 160 2.27 7.70 13.40
N THR A 161 1.73 8.74 12.75
CA THR A 161 0.34 9.22 13.00
C THR A 161 -0.71 8.16 12.72
N HIS A 162 -0.55 7.35 11.67
CA HIS A 162 -1.53 6.33 11.29
C HIS A 162 -1.35 4.99 12.00
N GLY A 163 -0.16 4.75 12.57
CA GLY A 163 0.26 3.44 13.07
C GLY A 163 -0.07 2.32 12.08
N SER A 164 -0.64 1.22 12.58
CA SER A 164 -0.96 0.04 11.76
C SER A 164 -2.20 0.13 10.88
N ASN A 165 -3.01 1.20 10.99
CA ASN A 165 -4.25 1.33 10.22
C ASN A 165 -4.74 2.79 10.19
N ARG A 166 -4.60 3.46 9.03
CA ARG A 166 -5.04 4.83 8.79
C ARG A 166 -6.57 4.95 8.90
N LEU A 167 -7.04 5.99 9.59
CA LEU A 167 -8.47 6.34 9.63
C LEU A 167 -8.88 6.98 8.29
N GLY A 168 -10.05 6.62 7.75
CA GLY A 168 -10.60 7.23 6.53
C GLY A 168 -10.57 8.76 6.55
N ALA A 169 -10.39 9.38 5.38
CA ALA A 169 -10.16 10.81 5.16
C ALA A 169 -8.85 11.43 5.72
N ASN A 170 -8.14 10.81 6.67
CA ASN A 170 -6.97 11.44 7.30
C ASN A 170 -5.73 11.66 6.39
N SER A 171 -5.50 10.84 5.36
CA SER A 171 -4.31 10.97 4.48
C SER A 171 -4.24 12.31 3.73
N THR A 172 -5.35 12.81 3.20
CA THR A 172 -5.36 14.13 2.53
C THR A 172 -5.13 15.25 3.55
N SER A 173 -5.73 15.14 4.74
CA SER A 173 -5.48 16.08 5.83
C SER A 173 -4.02 16.05 6.26
N GLU A 174 -3.39 14.88 6.34
CA GLU A 174 -1.96 14.74 6.61
C GLU A 174 -1.11 15.45 5.57
N CYS A 175 -1.38 15.27 4.28
CA CYS A 175 -0.63 15.97 3.23
C CYS A 175 -0.68 17.50 3.41
N ILE A 176 -1.83 18.06 3.79
CA ILE A 176 -1.97 19.51 4.02
C ILE A 176 -1.23 19.94 5.30
N VAL A 177 -1.42 19.21 6.39
CA VAL A 177 -0.83 19.55 7.70
C VAL A 177 0.69 19.47 7.67
N TRP A 178 1.25 18.34 7.23
CA TRP A 178 2.70 18.18 7.14
C TRP A 178 3.28 18.90 5.94
N GLY A 179 2.54 19.10 4.84
CA GLY A 179 2.97 20.00 3.78
C GLY A 179 3.29 21.40 4.30
N LYS A 180 2.48 21.90 5.25
CA LYS A 180 2.75 23.16 5.95
C LYS A 180 3.92 23.05 6.94
N ILE A 181 3.80 22.19 7.95
CA ILE A 181 4.77 22.10 9.06
C ILE A 181 6.18 21.78 8.52
N THR A 182 6.29 20.71 7.75
CA THR A 182 7.55 20.23 7.19
C THR A 182 8.13 21.24 6.20
N GLY A 183 7.26 21.89 5.40
CA GLY A 183 7.66 22.91 4.44
C GLY A 183 8.24 24.16 5.09
N GLU A 184 7.60 24.67 6.14
CA GLU A 184 8.07 25.81 6.93
C GLU A 184 9.44 25.51 7.57
N LEU A 185 9.60 24.34 8.20
CA LEU A 185 10.86 23.95 8.83
C LEU A 185 12.01 23.73 7.84
N ALA A 186 11.73 23.16 6.67
CA ALA A 186 12.73 23.01 5.61
C ALA A 186 13.16 24.39 5.06
N ALA A 187 12.22 25.34 4.92
CA ALA A 187 12.50 26.70 4.50
C ALA A 187 13.31 27.48 5.54
N GLU A 188 12.96 27.38 6.83
CA GLU A 188 13.72 27.95 7.93
C GLU A 188 15.15 27.41 7.97
N TYR A 189 15.32 26.10 7.78
CA TYR A 189 16.63 25.48 7.76
C TYR A 189 17.53 26.06 6.67
N ILE A 190 17.05 26.12 5.42
CA ILE A 190 17.87 26.62 4.32
C ILE A 190 18.12 28.14 4.40
N THR A 191 17.14 28.91 4.87
CA THR A 191 17.29 30.37 5.05
C THR A 191 18.16 30.74 6.25
N GLY A 192 18.33 29.84 7.22
CA GLY A 192 19.26 30.00 8.34
C GLY A 192 20.75 30.01 7.99
N GLY A 193 21.11 29.94 6.71
CA GLY A 193 22.50 30.09 6.24
C GLY A 193 23.34 28.83 6.37
N VAL A 194 22.72 27.66 6.17
CA VAL A 194 23.42 26.37 6.22
C VAL A 194 24.50 26.33 5.13
N PRO A 195 25.76 25.98 5.47
CA PRO A 195 26.83 25.86 4.48
C PRO A 195 26.48 24.84 3.40
N VAL A 196 26.67 25.22 2.13
CA VAL A 196 26.48 24.31 1.00
C VAL A 196 27.71 23.40 0.92
N PRO A 197 27.57 22.06 1.12
CA PRO A 197 28.69 21.15 0.96
C PRO A 197 29.15 21.11 -0.49
N GLN A 198 30.41 20.73 -0.72
CA GLN A 198 30.91 20.54 -2.08
C GLN A 198 30.08 19.47 -2.79
N PHE A 199 29.69 19.76 -4.03
CA PHE A 199 28.89 18.84 -4.81
C PHE A 199 29.65 17.53 -5.10
N PRO A 200 29.08 16.36 -4.79
CA PRO A 200 29.79 15.08 -4.88
C PRO A 200 29.77 14.52 -6.31
N TYR A 201 30.54 15.14 -7.22
CA TYR A 201 30.60 14.76 -8.64
C TYR A 201 30.90 13.27 -8.88
N HIS A 202 31.69 12.64 -8.00
CA HIS A 202 32.00 11.21 -8.09
C HIS A 202 30.75 10.32 -7.93
N MET A 203 29.76 10.73 -7.13
CA MET A 203 28.50 9.98 -6.98
C MET A 203 27.61 10.13 -8.22
N VAL A 204 27.60 11.31 -8.85
CA VAL A 204 26.89 11.52 -10.12
C VAL A 204 27.49 10.65 -11.22
N ALA A 205 28.81 10.67 -11.38
CA ALA A 205 29.50 9.83 -12.36
C ALA A 205 29.24 8.32 -12.12
N ALA A 206 29.16 7.88 -10.85
CA ALA A 206 28.82 6.50 -10.52
C ALA A 206 27.37 6.13 -10.91
N GLU A 207 26.41 7.02 -10.68
CA GLU A 207 25.01 6.79 -11.07
C GLU A 207 24.81 6.87 -12.59
N GLU A 208 25.49 7.80 -13.28
CA GLU A 208 25.54 7.85 -14.74
C GLU A 208 26.09 6.56 -15.32
N LYS A 209 27.19 6.03 -14.75
CA LYS A 209 27.74 4.74 -15.14
C LYS A 209 26.72 3.62 -14.94
N ARG A 210 26.05 3.56 -13.78
CA ARG A 210 25.02 2.55 -13.49
C ARG A 210 23.89 2.59 -14.53
N ILE A 211 23.45 3.78 -14.93
CA ILE A 211 22.36 3.98 -15.89
C ILE A 211 22.82 3.67 -17.32
N TYR A 212 23.87 4.34 -17.79
CA TYR A 212 24.28 4.24 -19.19
C TYR A 212 24.98 2.93 -19.52
N ASP A 213 25.90 2.48 -18.68
CA ASP A 213 26.62 1.24 -18.93
C ASP A 213 25.79 0.02 -18.49
N GLY A 214 25.03 0.16 -17.40
CA GLY A 214 24.25 -0.95 -16.83
C GLY A 214 22.90 -1.17 -17.51
N ILE A 215 22.09 -0.12 -17.69
CA ILE A 215 20.71 -0.24 -18.19
C ILE A 215 20.67 -0.02 -19.70
N PHE A 216 21.17 1.13 -20.18
CA PHE A 216 21.10 1.49 -21.60
C PHE A 216 22.04 0.70 -22.50
N ARG A 217 23.12 0.13 -21.97
CA ARG A 217 24.00 -0.81 -22.70
C ARG A 217 23.88 -2.24 -22.17
N GLY A 218 22.98 -2.46 -21.21
CA GLY A 218 22.64 -3.79 -20.73
C GLY A 218 22.04 -4.63 -21.86
N ASN A 219 22.23 -5.94 -21.75
CA ASN A 219 21.60 -6.94 -22.59
C ASN A 219 20.84 -7.91 -21.69
N GLY A 220 19.58 -8.17 -22.03
CA GLY A 220 18.72 -9.11 -21.34
C GLY A 220 17.71 -9.72 -22.31
N ASN A 221 17.16 -10.86 -21.94
CA ASN A 221 16.15 -11.58 -22.73
C ASN A 221 14.78 -11.59 -22.05
N VAL A 222 14.65 -10.93 -20.89
CA VAL A 222 13.42 -10.85 -20.13
C VAL A 222 12.82 -9.46 -20.28
N ASN A 223 11.53 -9.41 -20.52
CA ASN A 223 10.79 -8.17 -20.70
C ASN A 223 10.52 -7.49 -19.33
N PRO A 224 10.97 -6.23 -19.11
CA PRO A 224 10.73 -5.51 -17.85
C PRO A 224 9.24 -5.35 -17.49
N TYR A 225 8.37 -5.24 -18.51
CA TYR A 225 6.92 -5.08 -18.30
C TYR A 225 6.28 -6.35 -17.73
N GLU A 226 6.73 -7.53 -18.20
CA GLU A 226 6.29 -8.83 -17.67
C GLU A 226 6.78 -9.02 -16.23
N ILE A 227 8.02 -8.62 -15.93
CA ILE A 227 8.54 -8.66 -14.57
C ILE A 227 7.74 -7.77 -13.61
N ARG A 228 7.33 -6.56 -14.06
CA ARG A 228 6.46 -5.69 -13.27
C ARG A 228 5.13 -6.35 -12.97
N GLN A 229 4.53 -7.01 -13.96
CA GLN A 229 3.27 -7.73 -13.81
C GLN A 229 3.43 -8.89 -12.83
N GLU A 230 4.45 -9.74 -13.00
CA GLU A 230 4.67 -10.89 -12.14
C GLU A 230 4.98 -10.48 -10.69
N LEU A 231 5.77 -9.42 -10.49
CA LEU A 231 5.99 -8.84 -9.15
C LEU A 231 4.67 -8.41 -8.50
N THR A 232 3.78 -7.76 -9.27
CA THR A 232 2.47 -7.33 -8.79
C THR A 232 1.59 -8.52 -8.42
N GLU A 233 1.59 -9.57 -9.23
CA GLU A 233 0.85 -10.80 -8.99
C GLU A 233 1.34 -11.52 -7.73
N VAL A 234 2.67 -11.66 -7.55
CA VAL A 234 3.26 -12.26 -6.34
C VAL A 234 2.84 -11.48 -5.09
N MET A 235 2.88 -10.15 -5.11
CA MET A 235 2.47 -9.34 -3.96
C MET A 235 0.97 -9.45 -3.68
N ASN A 236 0.13 -9.48 -4.72
CA ASN A 236 -1.32 -9.69 -4.56
C ASN A 236 -1.67 -11.08 -4.06
N GLU A 237 -0.89 -12.10 -4.39
CA GLU A 237 -1.10 -13.47 -3.95
C GLU A 237 -0.62 -13.69 -2.51
N LYS A 238 0.57 -13.16 -2.17
CA LYS A 238 1.30 -13.54 -0.94
C LYS A 238 1.29 -12.48 0.16
N ALA A 239 1.03 -11.22 -0.19
CA ALA A 239 1.09 -10.08 0.74
C ALA A 239 -0.21 -9.26 0.74
N HIS A 240 -1.35 -9.90 0.50
CA HIS A 240 -2.68 -9.30 0.55
C HIS A 240 -3.16 -9.02 1.99
N VAL A 241 -4.46 -8.77 2.13
CA VAL A 241 -5.22 -8.62 3.40
C VAL A 241 -4.88 -9.69 4.44
N TYR A 242 -4.92 -10.97 4.06
CA TYR A 242 -4.49 -12.07 4.92
C TYR A 242 -3.13 -12.57 4.48
N ARG A 243 -2.31 -12.95 5.47
CA ARG A 243 -0.94 -13.43 5.27
C ARG A 243 -0.69 -14.61 6.19
N ASP A 244 0.20 -15.49 5.79
CA ASP A 244 0.76 -16.55 6.64
C ASP A 244 2.28 -16.65 6.39
N GLY A 245 3.01 -17.25 7.33
CA GLY A 245 4.46 -17.31 7.25
C GLY A 245 4.99 -18.06 6.03
N ALA A 246 4.30 -19.13 5.59
CA ALA A 246 4.74 -19.91 4.43
C ALA A 246 4.50 -19.15 3.12
N GLY A 247 3.32 -18.54 2.97
CA GLY A 247 2.97 -17.69 1.83
C GLY A 247 3.91 -16.49 1.69
N LEU A 248 4.23 -15.81 2.79
CA LEU A 248 5.17 -14.68 2.78
C LEU A 248 6.60 -15.12 2.40
N ALA A 249 7.08 -16.24 2.95
CA ALA A 249 8.40 -16.77 2.61
C ALA A 249 8.49 -17.21 1.14
N ASP A 250 7.41 -17.79 0.59
CA ASP A 250 7.30 -18.09 -0.84
C ASP A 250 7.34 -16.83 -1.70
N GLY A 251 6.55 -15.81 -1.33
CA GLY A 251 6.59 -14.51 -2.00
C GLY A 251 7.98 -13.90 -2.01
N LEU A 252 8.68 -13.90 -0.87
CA LEU A 252 10.04 -13.35 -0.76
C LEU A 252 11.03 -14.08 -1.67
N ARG A 253 10.97 -15.42 -1.70
CA ARG A 253 11.79 -16.22 -2.60
C ARG A 253 11.50 -15.89 -4.07
N ARG A 254 10.23 -15.84 -4.47
CA ARG A 254 9.82 -15.56 -5.86
C ARG A 254 10.27 -14.18 -6.31
N ILE A 255 10.05 -13.13 -5.51
CA ILE A 255 10.49 -11.78 -5.91
C ILE A 255 12.02 -11.66 -5.99
N ARG A 256 12.77 -12.41 -5.17
CA ARG A 256 14.25 -12.45 -5.25
C ARG A 256 14.71 -13.12 -6.54
N GLN A 257 14.07 -14.24 -6.92
CA GLN A 257 14.34 -14.89 -8.20
C GLN A 257 14.03 -13.98 -9.38
N LEU A 258 12.89 -13.27 -9.35
CA LEU A 258 12.53 -12.31 -10.39
C LEU A 258 13.51 -11.15 -10.47
N ARG A 259 13.90 -10.59 -9.32
CA ARG A 259 14.88 -9.50 -9.21
C ARG A 259 16.23 -9.86 -9.84
N ASP A 260 16.63 -11.12 -9.72
CA ASP A 260 17.93 -11.60 -10.19
C ASP A 260 17.89 -12.07 -11.67
N SER A 261 16.72 -12.07 -12.32
CA SER A 261 16.58 -12.37 -13.75
C SER A 261 17.11 -11.24 -14.66
N ALA A 262 17.33 -11.55 -15.94
CA ALA A 262 17.98 -10.65 -16.92
C ALA A 262 17.00 -9.62 -17.54
N TRP A 263 16.35 -8.81 -16.69
CA TRP A 263 15.36 -7.80 -17.10
C TRP A 263 15.86 -6.35 -17.00
N ARG A 264 17.03 -6.09 -16.38
CA ARG A 264 17.55 -4.72 -16.17
C ARG A 264 18.20 -4.15 -17.44
N HIS A 265 17.41 -3.95 -18.48
CA HIS A 265 17.86 -3.39 -19.75
C HIS A 265 16.73 -2.59 -20.40
N THR A 266 17.08 -1.71 -21.35
CA THR A 266 16.10 -1.03 -22.20
C THR A 266 16.24 -1.47 -23.64
N ASP A 267 15.10 -1.78 -24.26
CA ASP A 267 15.00 -2.06 -25.69
C ASP A 267 15.03 -0.75 -26.49
N ASP A 268 14.36 0.29 -25.99
CA ASP A 268 14.41 1.64 -26.54
C ASP A 268 15.72 2.33 -26.12
N ARG A 269 16.48 2.81 -27.12
CA ARG A 269 17.78 3.47 -26.95
C ARG A 269 17.68 4.99 -26.98
N ALA A 270 16.50 5.57 -27.23
CA ALA A 270 16.28 7.01 -27.15
C ALA A 270 16.57 7.51 -25.71
N LYS A 271 17.15 8.70 -25.57
CA LYS A 271 17.46 9.25 -24.23
C LYS A 271 16.36 10.17 -23.74
N GLU A 272 15.61 10.74 -24.68
CA GLU A 272 14.57 11.72 -24.47
C GLU A 272 13.23 11.02 -24.31
N TYR A 273 12.48 11.34 -23.25
CA TYR A 273 11.12 10.85 -23.01
C TYR A 273 10.96 9.31 -23.07
N ASN A 274 12.01 8.57 -22.73
CA ASN A 274 12.04 7.12 -22.83
C ASN A 274 11.22 6.47 -21.69
N THR A 275 9.99 6.06 -22.00
CA THR A 275 9.09 5.39 -21.06
C THR A 275 9.57 3.99 -20.67
N ASN A 276 10.31 3.31 -21.55
CA ASN A 276 10.89 2.00 -21.25
C ASN A 276 11.95 2.10 -20.15
N TYR A 277 12.82 3.12 -20.20
CA TYR A 277 13.78 3.42 -19.14
C TYR A 277 13.11 3.74 -17.80
N ILE A 278 12.06 4.57 -17.82
CA ILE A 278 11.29 4.90 -16.60
C ILE A 278 10.75 3.62 -15.96
N ASN A 279 10.12 2.73 -16.75
CA ASN A 279 9.58 1.48 -16.23
C ASN A 279 10.67 0.59 -15.61
N VAL A 280 11.84 0.46 -16.22
CA VAL A 280 12.96 -0.32 -15.66
C VAL A 280 13.39 0.23 -14.30
N MET A 281 13.52 1.56 -14.19
CA MET A 281 13.92 2.22 -12.93
C MET A 281 12.86 2.10 -11.83
N GLU A 282 11.58 2.16 -12.19
CA GLU A 282 10.46 1.95 -11.28
C GLU A 282 10.43 0.51 -10.79
N VAL A 283 10.54 -0.48 -11.67
CA VAL A 283 10.59 -1.92 -11.29
C VAL A 283 11.76 -2.20 -10.34
N ASP A 284 12.94 -1.62 -10.59
CA ASP A 284 14.10 -1.76 -9.69
C ASP A 284 13.79 -1.20 -8.30
N SER A 285 13.06 -0.09 -8.22
CA SER A 285 12.61 0.50 -6.95
C SER A 285 11.52 -0.34 -6.28
N MET A 286 10.56 -0.87 -7.06
CA MET A 286 9.47 -1.72 -6.58
C MET A 286 10.00 -2.99 -5.91
N PHE A 287 11.01 -3.65 -6.47
CA PHE A 287 11.61 -4.84 -5.85
C PHE A 287 12.11 -4.57 -4.42
N ARG A 288 12.77 -3.42 -4.21
CA ARG A 288 13.28 -3.05 -2.89
C ARG A 288 12.16 -2.80 -1.90
N VAL A 289 11.11 -2.10 -2.32
CA VAL A 289 9.94 -1.85 -1.47
C VAL A 289 9.21 -3.14 -1.15
N ALA A 290 8.97 -3.99 -2.15
CA ALA A 290 8.31 -5.29 -1.99
C ALA A 290 9.09 -6.21 -1.02
N GLU A 291 10.42 -6.25 -1.14
CA GLU A 291 11.28 -7.01 -0.24
C GLU A 291 11.17 -6.50 1.21
N VAL A 292 11.19 -5.18 1.43
CA VAL A 292 11.02 -4.61 2.77
C VAL A 292 9.64 -4.92 3.35
N VAL A 293 8.56 -4.83 2.55
CA VAL A 293 7.20 -5.21 2.97
C VAL A 293 7.14 -6.68 3.41
N LEU A 294 7.71 -7.59 2.61
CA LEU A 294 7.69 -9.02 2.89
C LEU A 294 8.55 -9.38 4.10
N VAL A 295 9.79 -8.89 4.19
CA VAL A 295 10.68 -9.14 5.32
C VAL A 295 10.10 -8.57 6.62
N GLY A 296 9.53 -7.36 6.58
CA GLY A 296 8.81 -6.78 7.72
C GLY A 296 7.62 -7.64 8.14
N ALA A 297 6.81 -8.09 7.18
CA ALA A 297 5.64 -8.94 7.44
C ALA A 297 6.00 -10.33 7.97
N ILE A 298 7.13 -10.91 7.54
CA ILE A 298 7.64 -12.21 8.04
C ILE A 298 8.07 -12.09 9.49
N ASN A 299 8.85 -11.04 9.80
CA ASN A 299 9.44 -10.82 11.11
C ASN A 299 8.41 -10.38 12.16
N ARG A 300 7.32 -9.71 11.74
CA ARG A 300 6.21 -9.35 12.62
C ARG A 300 5.24 -10.52 12.80
N ARG A 301 5.38 -11.25 13.90
CA ARG A 301 4.59 -12.46 14.22
C ARG A 301 3.40 -12.14 15.13
N GLU A 302 2.59 -11.19 14.71
CA GLU A 302 1.33 -10.81 15.35
C GLU A 302 0.29 -10.38 14.30
N SER A 303 -0.93 -10.10 14.73
CA SER A 303 -1.92 -9.39 13.92
C SER A 303 -2.27 -8.04 14.53
N ARG A 304 -1.99 -6.96 13.80
CA ARG A 304 -2.20 -5.58 14.25
C ARG A 304 -2.66 -4.70 13.09
N GLY A 305 -3.84 -4.10 13.23
CA GLY A 305 -4.41 -3.21 12.22
C GLY A 305 -4.58 -3.90 10.87
N SER A 306 -3.93 -3.34 9.84
CA SER A 306 -3.96 -3.86 8.46
C SER A 306 -3.08 -5.10 8.24
N HIS A 307 -2.15 -5.40 9.15
CA HIS A 307 -1.35 -6.62 9.09
C HIS A 307 -2.07 -7.74 9.83
N ALA A 308 -2.61 -8.70 9.08
CA ALA A 308 -3.33 -9.85 9.62
C ALA A 308 -2.66 -11.17 9.24
N ARG A 309 -1.99 -11.79 10.23
CA ARG A 309 -1.34 -13.09 10.14
C ARG A 309 -2.29 -14.18 10.61
N THR A 310 -2.69 -15.09 9.73
CA THR A 310 -3.61 -16.20 10.07
C THR A 310 -2.96 -17.20 11.03
N ASP A 311 -1.63 -17.33 10.97
CA ASP A 311 -0.79 -18.13 11.86
C ASP A 311 -0.45 -17.41 13.19
N TYR A 312 -0.66 -16.10 13.27
CA TYR A 312 -0.52 -15.28 14.49
C TYR A 312 -1.70 -14.29 14.63
N PRO A 313 -2.92 -14.78 14.92
CA PRO A 313 -4.15 -13.99 14.77
C PRO A 313 -4.36 -12.91 15.84
N LYS A 314 -3.57 -12.93 16.91
CA LYS A 314 -3.72 -12.01 18.04
C LYS A 314 -2.72 -10.86 17.94
N ARG A 315 -3.12 -9.70 18.46
CA ARG A 315 -2.21 -8.60 18.74
C ARG A 315 -1.32 -8.97 19.92
N ASP A 316 -0.03 -8.68 19.82
CA ASP A 316 0.95 -8.97 20.87
C ASP A 316 1.66 -7.66 21.28
N ASP A 317 1.17 -7.05 22.37
CA ASP A 317 1.75 -5.83 22.91
C ASP A 317 3.01 -6.08 23.77
N VAL A 318 3.35 -7.34 24.07
CA VAL A 318 4.55 -7.67 24.83
C VAL A 318 5.76 -7.68 23.91
N ASN A 319 5.66 -8.39 22.79
CA ASN A 319 6.80 -8.59 21.89
C ASN A 319 6.83 -7.60 20.72
N PHE A 320 5.69 -7.07 20.28
CA PHE A 320 5.59 -6.29 19.05
C PHE A 320 5.03 -4.87 19.23
N LEU A 321 5.07 -4.33 20.44
CA LEU A 321 4.77 -2.92 20.70
C LEU A 321 5.96 -2.00 20.36
N HIS A 322 6.38 -2.06 19.10
CA HIS A 322 7.45 -1.25 18.53
C HIS A 322 7.14 -0.96 17.04
N HIS A 323 7.77 0.04 16.47
CA HIS A 323 7.84 0.22 15.03
C HIS A 323 8.88 -0.72 14.42
N THR A 324 8.69 -1.11 13.17
CA THR A 324 9.70 -1.81 12.35
C THR A 324 10.48 -0.76 11.57
N LEU A 325 11.82 -0.78 11.63
CA LEU A 325 12.68 0.01 10.77
C LEU A 325 13.46 -0.92 9.84
N ALA A 326 13.48 -0.60 8.56
CA ALA A 326 14.31 -1.27 7.57
C ALA A 326 15.36 -0.30 7.05
N TYR A 327 16.63 -0.68 7.15
CA TYR A 327 17.75 0.02 6.52
C TYR A 327 18.26 -0.77 5.31
N HIS A 328 18.73 -0.06 4.31
CA HIS A 328 19.25 -0.69 3.10
C HIS A 328 20.55 -1.44 3.38
N ASP A 329 20.61 -2.69 2.97
CA ASP A 329 21.82 -3.51 2.90
C ASP A 329 21.81 -4.27 1.56
N PRO A 330 22.97 -4.46 0.91
CA PRO A 330 23.04 -5.09 -0.41
C PRO A 330 22.54 -6.54 -0.47
N ARG A 331 22.49 -7.26 0.65
CA ARG A 331 22.07 -8.68 0.68
C ARG A 331 20.60 -8.82 1.06
N GLU A 332 20.21 -8.22 2.17
CA GLU A 332 18.84 -8.25 2.71
C GLU A 332 18.64 -7.04 3.63
N PRO A 333 17.47 -6.36 3.60
CA PRO A 333 17.22 -5.23 4.49
C PRO A 333 17.56 -5.50 5.96
N LEU A 334 18.33 -4.61 6.56
CA LEU A 334 18.66 -4.68 7.98
C LEU A 334 17.45 -4.20 8.79
N MET A 335 16.81 -5.15 9.47
CA MET A 335 15.63 -4.87 10.29
C MET A 335 16.03 -4.47 11.71
N LYS A 336 15.52 -3.34 12.18
CA LYS A 336 15.63 -2.83 13.55
C LYS A 336 14.25 -2.52 14.11
N THR A 337 14.19 -2.33 15.42
CA THR A 337 12.98 -1.86 16.10
C THR A 337 13.16 -0.43 16.58
N HIS A 338 12.05 0.31 16.65
CA HIS A 338 12.02 1.64 17.24
C HIS A 338 10.84 1.71 18.23
N PRO A 339 11.02 2.22 19.45
CA PRO A 339 9.97 2.19 20.46
C PRO A 339 8.74 3.01 20.03
N VAL A 340 7.55 2.57 20.42
CA VAL A 340 6.34 3.38 20.30
C VAL A 340 6.35 4.44 21.40
N THR A 341 6.16 5.71 21.03
CA THR A 341 5.98 6.79 22.00
C THR A 341 4.56 6.79 22.56
N ILE A 342 4.39 6.26 23.77
CA ILE A 342 3.10 6.27 24.48
C ILE A 342 2.98 7.55 25.28
N THR A 343 2.00 8.38 24.94
CA THR A 343 1.75 9.66 25.62
C THR A 343 0.50 9.56 26.51
N ARG A 344 -0.65 9.99 26.01
CA ARG A 344 -1.89 10.17 26.79
C ARG A 344 -2.70 8.89 26.96
N TYR A 345 -2.72 8.02 25.95
CA TYR A 345 -3.60 6.85 25.91
C TYR A 345 -2.79 5.58 26.04
N LYS A 346 -3.12 4.77 27.07
CA LYS A 346 -2.51 3.45 27.26
C LYS A 346 -2.97 2.51 26.12
N PRO A 347 -2.09 1.62 25.63
CA PRO A 347 -2.48 0.58 24.69
C PRO A 347 -3.61 -0.28 25.28
N VAL A 348 -4.72 -0.35 24.57
CA VAL A 348 -5.86 -1.21 24.89
C VAL A 348 -6.33 -1.90 23.62
N GLU A 349 -6.99 -3.04 23.77
CA GLU A 349 -7.59 -3.72 22.63
C GLU A 349 -8.58 -2.79 21.90
N ARG A 350 -8.45 -2.73 20.58
CA ARG A 350 -9.28 -1.85 19.76
C ARG A 350 -10.67 -2.48 19.65
N LYS A 351 -11.66 -1.89 20.31
CA LYS A 351 -13.06 -2.27 20.16
C LYS A 351 -13.61 -1.56 18.93
N TYR A 352 -14.17 -2.33 18.00
CA TYR A 352 -14.75 -1.83 16.76
C TYR A 352 -16.25 -1.70 16.87
#